data_AF-A0A7C4IQU1-F1
#
_entry.id   AF-A0A7C4IQU1-F1
#
_cell.length_a   1.000
_cell.length_b   1.000
_cell.length_c   1.000
_cell.angle_alpha   90.00
_cell.angle_beta   90.00
_cell.angle_gamma   90.00
#
_symmetry.space_group_name_H-M   'P 1'
#
loop_
_entity.id
_entity.type
_entity.pdbx_description
1 polymer ?
#
loop_
_entity_poly.entity_id
_entity_poly.type
_entity_poly.pdbx_seq_one_letter_code
_entity_poly.pdbx_strand_id
1 'polypeptide(L)'
;MKGWLVAAIVVFALPAAAAVGDDAPAVETAAGQIIVTGVDGAVHRGTPSPASDGQSLRLSRSRPGMTITRAIAWDRIAQVEIAGQVLSADEARSIVLQAVSELPPQRRRPARASAPDDAPDDSAARRPSRAGEVPRNDLRNEPVAWIAVEAVAAQWDSDVEFDGIRLSITAYDREGRARPADGTLHAELWGEDVGTPHRAERIARIGSWQQRIRADDFRQEAAVVRLPFQAVHPEFERSLRPYGTLHVRLSVPGQGTFESSVEMIRLRPYSAARDRLQMAAGRRFFEGETTDDGRR
;
A
#
# COMPACT_ATOMS: atom_id res chain seq x y z
N MET A 1 24.50 -16.34 -42.80
CA MET A 1 24.07 -14.92 -42.87
C MET A 1 22.55 -14.88 -42.89
N LYS A 2 21.91 -14.68 -41.73
CA LYS A 2 20.45 -14.51 -41.62
C LYS A 2 20.19 -13.05 -41.29
N GLY A 3 19.62 -12.32 -42.24
CA GLY A 3 19.31 -10.91 -42.11
C GLY A 3 18.22 -10.66 -41.06
N TRP A 4 18.47 -9.71 -40.16
CA TRP A 4 17.45 -9.15 -39.29
C TRP A 4 16.64 -8.12 -40.06
N LEU A 5 15.35 -8.38 -40.25
CA LEU A 5 14.39 -7.38 -40.72
C LEU A 5 13.98 -6.55 -39.49
N VAL A 6 14.41 -5.29 -39.45
CA VAL A 6 13.89 -4.30 -38.49
C VAL A 6 12.52 -3.84 -39.03
N ALA A 7 11.44 -4.25 -38.36
CA ALA A 7 10.11 -3.75 -38.66
C ALA A 7 9.99 -2.31 -38.17
N ALA A 8 9.83 -1.36 -39.11
CA ALA A 8 9.54 0.03 -38.81
C ALA A 8 8.13 0.15 -38.22
N ILE A 9 8.04 0.68 -37.00
CA ILE A 9 6.76 1.05 -36.38
C ILE A 9 6.22 2.28 -37.12
N VAL A 10 5.13 2.09 -37.86
CA VAL A 10 4.38 3.20 -38.49
C VAL A 10 3.49 3.82 -37.41
N VAL A 11 3.88 5.00 -36.92
CA VAL A 11 3.05 5.82 -36.04
C VAL A 11 2.00 6.53 -36.89
N PHE A 12 0.73 6.10 -36.79
CA PHE A 12 -0.39 6.85 -37.34
C PHE A 12 -0.75 8.01 -36.41
N ALA A 13 -0.45 9.24 -36.85
CA ALA A 13 -0.94 10.45 -36.22
C ALA A 13 -2.41 10.69 -36.64
N LEU A 14 -3.35 10.59 -35.70
CA LEU A 14 -4.73 11.04 -35.89
C LEU A 14 -4.80 12.57 -35.68
N PRO A 15 -5.59 13.32 -36.48
CA PRO A 15 -5.78 14.74 -36.28
C PRO A 15 -6.66 15.00 -35.05
N ALA A 16 -6.12 15.74 -34.08
CA ALA A 16 -6.84 16.18 -32.89
C ALA A 16 -7.78 17.34 -33.22
N ALA A 17 -9.09 17.16 -33.02
CA ALA A 17 -10.06 18.22 -32.99
C ALA A 17 -9.98 18.94 -31.63
N ALA A 18 -9.79 20.26 -31.66
CA ALA A 18 -9.64 21.10 -30.48
C ALA A 18 -10.98 21.29 -29.75
N ALA A 19 -11.04 20.89 -28.48
CA ALA A 19 -12.01 21.39 -27.52
C ALA A 19 -11.26 21.79 -26.25
N VAL A 20 -11.38 23.07 -25.89
CA VAL A 20 -10.75 23.69 -24.72
C VAL A 20 -11.64 23.42 -23.51
N GLY A 21 -11.09 22.71 -22.52
CA GLY A 21 -11.65 22.51 -21.18
C GLY A 21 -10.50 22.14 -20.24
N ASP A 22 -10.32 22.93 -19.18
CA ASP A 22 -9.17 22.94 -18.28
C ASP A 22 -9.23 21.80 -17.23
N ASP A 23 -9.22 20.56 -17.72
CA ASP A 23 -8.92 19.35 -16.94
C ASP A 23 -7.61 18.79 -17.48
N ALA A 24 -6.54 18.79 -16.67
CA ALA A 24 -5.27 18.19 -17.08
C ALA A 24 -5.48 16.68 -17.32
N PRO A 25 -5.40 16.18 -18.57
CA PRO A 25 -5.63 14.78 -18.84
C PRO A 25 -4.51 13.95 -18.22
N ALA A 26 -4.88 12.84 -17.58
CA ALA A 26 -3.93 11.77 -17.32
C ALA A 26 -3.22 11.45 -18.64
N VAL A 27 -1.89 11.48 -18.64
CA VAL A 27 -1.06 11.19 -19.82
C VAL A 27 -1.40 9.78 -20.31
N GLU A 28 -2.30 9.70 -21.30
CA GLU A 28 -2.67 8.47 -21.96
C GLU A 28 -1.46 8.04 -22.79
N THR A 29 -0.66 7.15 -22.20
CA THR A 29 0.58 6.67 -22.79
C THR A 29 0.22 5.92 -24.08
N ALA A 30 0.92 6.20 -25.17
CA ALA A 30 0.67 5.63 -26.51
C ALA A 30 0.70 4.08 -26.58
N ALA A 31 1.06 3.40 -25.48
CA ALA A 31 1.00 1.95 -25.35
C ALA A 31 -0.43 1.37 -25.36
N GLY A 32 -1.47 2.20 -25.27
CA GLY A 32 -2.86 1.75 -25.34
C GLY A 32 -3.24 0.74 -24.25
N GLN A 33 -4.46 0.21 -24.32
CA GLN A 33 -4.88 -0.89 -23.47
C GLN A 33 -4.28 -2.20 -23.99
N ILE A 34 -3.64 -2.97 -23.12
CA ILE A 34 -3.11 -4.30 -23.44
C ILE A 34 -3.91 -5.39 -22.74
N ILE A 35 -3.97 -6.57 -23.37
CA ILE A 35 -4.60 -7.78 -22.81
C ILE A 35 -3.50 -8.79 -22.52
N VAL A 36 -3.43 -9.26 -21.28
CA VAL A 36 -2.43 -10.24 -20.83
C VAL A 36 -3.16 -11.53 -20.50
N THR A 37 -2.73 -12.66 -21.08
CA THR A 37 -3.19 -13.99 -20.69
C THR A 37 -2.08 -14.69 -19.90
N GLY A 38 -2.40 -15.11 -18.67
CA GLY A 38 -1.50 -15.86 -17.81
C GLY A 38 -1.36 -17.32 -18.23
N VAL A 39 -0.30 -17.98 -17.75
CA VAL A 39 -0.08 -19.43 -17.92
C VAL A 39 -1.19 -20.29 -17.29
N ASP A 40 -1.94 -19.73 -16.35
CA ASP A 40 -3.11 -20.31 -15.71
C ASP A 40 -4.43 -20.05 -16.48
N GLY A 41 -4.36 -19.36 -17.62
CA GLY A 41 -5.51 -18.94 -18.42
C GLY A 41 -6.21 -17.68 -17.90
N ALA A 42 -5.72 -17.04 -16.82
CA ALA A 42 -6.29 -15.80 -16.33
C ALA A 42 -6.08 -14.67 -17.34
N VAL A 43 -7.10 -13.83 -17.54
CA VAL A 43 -7.03 -12.69 -18.47
C VAL A 43 -7.03 -11.38 -17.69
N HIS A 44 -6.04 -10.53 -17.95
CA HIS A 44 -5.90 -9.21 -17.36
C HIS A 44 -5.93 -8.14 -18.45
N ARG A 45 -6.54 -6.98 -18.17
CA ARG A 45 -6.64 -5.86 -19.10
C ARG A 45 -6.28 -4.57 -18.39
N GLY A 46 -5.41 -3.77 -18.99
CA GLY A 46 -4.97 -2.49 -18.42
C GLY A 46 -3.95 -1.78 -19.31
N THR A 47 -3.51 -0.62 -18.87
CA THR A 47 -2.44 0.15 -19.50
C THR A 47 -1.13 -0.19 -18.80
N PRO A 48 -0.01 -0.37 -19.51
CA PRO A 48 1.29 -0.55 -18.88
C PRO A 48 1.64 0.66 -18.00
N SER A 49 1.99 0.41 -16.74
CA SER A 49 2.43 1.44 -15.81
C SER A 49 3.92 1.74 -16.04
N PRO A 50 4.37 3.00 -15.87
CA PRO A 50 5.78 3.37 -15.85
C PRO A 50 6.61 2.65 -14.77
N ALA A 51 5.95 2.02 -13.80
CA ALA A 51 6.59 1.20 -12.77
C ALA A 51 6.84 -0.26 -13.20
N SER A 52 6.56 -0.62 -14.46
CA SER A 52 6.91 -1.93 -15.01
C SER A 52 8.43 -2.07 -15.14
N ASP A 53 8.95 -3.25 -14.84
CA ASP A 53 10.39 -3.51 -14.78
C ASP A 53 10.76 -4.87 -15.41
N GLY A 54 12.03 -5.24 -15.32
CA GLY A 54 12.51 -6.52 -15.86
C GLY A 54 11.94 -7.76 -15.17
N GLN A 55 11.31 -7.64 -14.00
CA GLN A 55 10.76 -8.79 -13.29
C GLN A 55 9.24 -8.90 -13.44
N SER A 56 8.56 -7.76 -13.57
CA SER A 56 7.10 -7.72 -13.60
C SER A 56 6.54 -6.68 -14.56
N LEU A 57 5.47 -7.07 -15.24
CA LEU A 57 4.57 -6.17 -15.94
C LEU A 57 3.58 -5.59 -14.93
N ARG A 58 3.53 -4.27 -14.79
CA ARG A 58 2.53 -3.60 -13.97
C ARG A 58 1.44 -3.03 -14.84
N LEU A 59 0.21 -3.52 -14.68
CA LEU A 59 -0.97 -2.99 -15.38
C LEU A 59 -1.73 -2.04 -14.46
N SER A 60 -1.98 -0.83 -14.93
CA SER A 60 -2.90 0.10 -14.28
C SER A 60 -4.26 0.06 -15.00
N ARG A 61 -5.34 0.19 -14.22
CA ARG A 61 -6.69 0.39 -14.74
C ARG A 61 -7.33 1.53 -13.97
N SER A 62 -7.60 2.61 -14.68
CA SER A 62 -8.30 3.76 -14.12
C SER A 62 -9.82 3.57 -14.23
N ARG A 63 -10.51 3.94 -13.16
CA ARG A 63 -11.95 4.16 -13.08
C ARG A 63 -12.16 5.58 -12.53
N PRO A 64 -13.35 6.19 -12.69
CA PRO A 64 -13.62 7.48 -12.08
C PRO A 64 -13.29 7.45 -10.58
N GLY A 65 -12.30 8.26 -10.16
CA GLY A 65 -11.85 8.38 -8.77
C GLY A 65 -10.88 7.30 -8.25
N MET A 66 -10.43 6.33 -9.07
CA MET A 66 -9.56 5.25 -8.58
C MET A 66 -8.66 4.67 -9.68
N THR A 67 -7.38 4.44 -9.35
CA THR A 67 -6.44 3.71 -10.21
C THR A 67 -6.01 2.42 -9.53
N ILE A 68 -6.39 1.28 -10.09
CA ILE A 68 -5.96 -0.04 -9.60
C ILE A 68 -4.69 -0.42 -10.34
N THR A 69 -3.62 -0.77 -9.63
CA THR A 69 -2.38 -1.27 -10.24
C THR A 69 -2.13 -2.73 -9.81
N ARG A 70 -1.85 -3.61 -10.77
CA ARG A 70 -1.53 -5.02 -10.53
C ARG A 70 -0.20 -5.38 -11.16
N ALA A 71 0.69 -5.98 -10.37
CA ALA A 71 1.94 -6.56 -10.87
C ALA A 71 1.73 -8.02 -11.29
N ILE A 72 2.28 -8.40 -12.43
CA ILE A 72 2.27 -9.76 -12.98
C ILE A 72 3.71 -10.11 -13.34
N ALA A 73 4.25 -11.17 -12.76
CA ALA A 73 5.60 -11.63 -13.10
C ALA A 73 5.66 -12.09 -14.57
N TRP A 74 6.72 -11.72 -15.29
CA TRP A 74 6.83 -12.02 -16.72
C TRP A 74 6.79 -13.51 -17.04
N ASP A 75 7.33 -14.35 -16.15
CA ASP A 75 7.32 -15.82 -16.25
C ASP A 75 5.93 -16.45 -16.09
N ARG A 76 4.94 -15.68 -15.60
CA ARG A 76 3.54 -16.09 -15.48
C ARG A 76 2.68 -15.66 -16.65
N ILE A 77 3.24 -14.98 -17.64
CA ILE A 77 2.52 -14.49 -18.81
C ILE A 77 2.72 -15.49 -19.95
N ALA A 78 1.61 -16.02 -20.49
CA ALA A 78 1.64 -16.89 -21.66
C ALA A 78 1.71 -16.07 -22.96
N GLN A 79 0.89 -15.01 -23.06
CA GLN A 79 0.79 -14.15 -24.24
C GLN A 79 0.31 -12.75 -23.85
N VAL A 80 0.68 -11.76 -24.65
CA VAL A 80 0.22 -10.37 -24.53
C VAL A 80 -0.32 -9.90 -25.86
N GLU A 81 -1.52 -9.33 -25.89
CA GLU A 81 -2.09 -8.67 -27.05
C GLU A 81 -1.93 -7.16 -26.91
N ILE A 82 -1.21 -6.55 -27.87
CA ILE A 82 -0.98 -5.10 -27.96
C ILE A 82 -1.49 -4.65 -29.33
N ALA A 83 -2.44 -3.72 -29.36
CA ALA A 83 -3.05 -3.21 -30.60
C ALA A 83 -3.52 -4.32 -31.58
N GLY A 84 -4.08 -5.41 -31.04
CA GLY A 84 -4.58 -6.56 -31.82
C GLY A 84 -3.50 -7.55 -32.27
N GLN A 85 -2.22 -7.32 -31.96
CA GLN A 85 -1.14 -8.26 -32.22
C GLN A 85 -0.84 -9.10 -30.99
N VAL A 86 -0.89 -10.42 -31.14
CA VAL A 86 -0.52 -11.38 -30.08
C VAL A 86 0.99 -11.59 -30.12
N LEU A 87 1.64 -11.30 -29.00
CA LEU A 87 3.08 -11.35 -28.79
C LEU A 87 3.41 -12.35 -27.69
N SER A 88 4.61 -12.95 -27.77
CA SER A 88 5.17 -13.72 -26.66
C SER A 88 5.51 -12.80 -25.47
N ALA A 89 5.64 -13.38 -24.28
CA ALA A 89 5.98 -12.63 -23.07
C ALA A 89 7.32 -11.87 -23.20
N ASP A 90 8.33 -12.47 -23.84
CA ASP A 90 9.65 -11.85 -24.02
C ASP A 90 9.61 -10.68 -25.01
N GLU A 91 8.89 -10.83 -26.13
CA GLU A 91 8.70 -9.73 -27.11
C GLU A 91 7.93 -8.56 -26.48
N ALA A 92 6.83 -8.85 -25.79
CA ALA A 92 6.03 -7.86 -25.09
C ALA A 92 6.85 -7.15 -24.00
N ARG A 93 7.70 -7.89 -23.27
CA ARG A 93 8.61 -7.32 -22.26
C ARG A 93 9.57 -6.30 -22.87
N SER A 94 10.23 -6.63 -23.98
CA SER A 94 11.14 -5.69 -24.65
C SER A 94 10.42 -4.43 -25.11
N ILE A 95 9.23 -4.56 -25.71
CA ILE A 95 8.43 -3.43 -26.19
C ILE A 95 7.97 -2.54 -25.02
N VAL A 96 7.43 -3.14 -23.95
CA VAL A 96 6.94 -2.38 -22.78
C VAL A 96 8.09 -1.66 -22.09
N LEU A 97 9.24 -2.31 -21.89
CA LEU A 97 10.39 -1.69 -21.22
C LEU A 97 10.98 -0.55 -22.06
N GLN A 98 11.04 -0.70 -23.38
CA GLN A 98 11.45 0.38 -24.26
C GLN A 98 10.48 1.57 -24.14
N ALA A 99 9.17 1.33 -24.29
CA ALA A 99 8.15 2.38 -24.20
C ALA A 99 8.15 3.09 -22.84
N VAL A 100 8.36 2.36 -21.73
CA VAL A 100 8.47 2.95 -20.38
C VAL A 100 9.74 3.79 -20.24
N SER A 101 10.86 3.37 -20.84
CA SER A 101 12.12 4.11 -20.78
C SER A 101 12.12 5.42 -21.59
N GLU A 102 11.30 5.48 -22.64
CA GLU A 102 11.13 6.68 -23.48
C GLU A 102 10.24 7.74 -22.82
N LEU A 103 9.49 7.38 -21.77
CA LEU A 103 8.69 8.35 -21.01
C LEU A 103 9.61 9.28 -20.21
N PRO A 104 9.34 10.59 -20.19
CA PRO A 104 10.05 11.52 -19.32
C PRO A 104 9.99 10.99 -17.88
N PRO A 105 11.11 11.00 -17.13
CA PRO A 105 11.08 10.60 -15.74
C PRO A 105 10.05 11.47 -15.03
N GLN A 106 8.93 10.85 -14.61
CA GLN A 106 7.92 11.57 -13.85
C GLN A 106 8.63 12.11 -12.62
N ARG A 107 8.73 13.44 -12.53
CA ARG A 107 9.28 14.11 -11.34
C ARG A 107 8.46 13.60 -10.17
N ARG A 108 9.01 12.66 -9.41
CA ARG A 108 8.43 12.20 -8.15
C ARG A 108 8.25 13.45 -7.31
N ARG A 109 7.01 13.93 -7.21
CA ARG A 109 6.68 15.06 -6.34
C ARG A 109 7.09 14.57 -4.96
N PRO A 110 8.11 15.17 -4.31
CA PRO A 110 8.54 14.73 -2.99
C PRO A 110 7.30 14.74 -2.10
N ALA A 111 7.01 13.59 -1.50
CA ALA A 111 5.90 13.46 -0.55
C ALA A 111 6.07 14.59 0.47
N ARG A 112 5.10 15.50 0.50
CA ARG A 112 5.11 16.62 1.42
C ARG A 112 4.96 16.01 2.81
N ALA A 113 6.06 15.92 3.54
CA ALA A 113 6.07 15.46 4.92
C ALA A 113 5.13 16.36 5.73
N SER A 114 3.94 15.86 6.04
CA SER A 114 3.10 16.46 7.08
C SER A 114 3.79 16.14 8.40
N ALA A 115 4.30 17.18 9.07
CA ALA A 115 4.82 17.05 10.43
C ALA A 115 3.67 16.63 11.36
N PRO A 116 3.90 15.70 12.30
CA PRO A 116 2.93 15.38 13.33
C PRO A 116 2.82 16.55 14.32
N ASP A 117 1.60 16.99 14.57
CA ASP A 117 1.27 18.00 15.57
C ASP A 117 1.07 17.28 16.91
N ASP A 118 2.15 17.19 17.70
CA ASP A 118 2.13 16.60 19.05
C ASP A 118 1.48 17.58 20.03
N ALA A 119 0.17 17.47 20.21
CA ALA A 119 -0.54 18.07 21.34
C ALA A 119 -0.88 16.99 22.38
N PRO A 120 -0.59 17.22 23.68
CA PRO A 120 -0.93 16.27 24.73
C PRO A 120 -2.45 16.23 24.95
N ASP A 121 -3.03 15.04 24.84
CA ASP A 121 -4.44 14.76 25.12
C ASP A 121 -4.68 14.70 26.64
N ASP A 122 -5.11 15.82 27.21
CA ASP A 122 -5.51 15.96 28.62
C ASP A 122 -7.05 16.12 28.70
N SER A 123 -7.79 15.14 28.18
CA SER A 123 -9.26 15.16 28.11
C SER A 123 -9.92 14.00 28.85
N ALA A 124 -9.49 13.74 30.08
CA ALA A 124 -10.33 13.04 31.06
C ALA A 124 -11.27 14.06 31.74
N ALA A 125 -12.58 13.84 31.59
CA ALA A 125 -13.69 14.50 32.30
C ALA A 125 -14.33 15.73 31.63
N ARG A 126 -15.28 15.47 30.72
CA ARG A 126 -16.65 16.02 30.74
C ARG A 126 -17.51 15.28 29.73
N ARG A 127 -18.41 14.41 30.21
CA ARG A 127 -19.51 13.85 29.41
C ARG A 127 -20.67 14.86 29.39
N PRO A 128 -21.00 15.53 28.28
CA PRO A 128 -22.34 16.04 28.09
C PRO A 128 -23.27 14.89 27.72
N SER A 129 -24.08 14.48 28.69
CA SER A 129 -25.30 13.71 28.44
C SER A 129 -26.30 14.60 27.72
N ARG A 130 -26.48 14.40 26.40
CA ARG A 130 -27.79 14.49 25.72
C ARG A 130 -27.67 13.92 24.31
N ALA A 131 -28.00 12.64 24.22
CA ALA A 131 -28.28 11.95 22.98
C ALA A 131 -29.55 12.55 22.37
N GLY A 132 -29.37 13.39 21.35
CA GLY A 132 -30.32 13.38 20.24
C GLY A 132 -30.11 12.06 19.53
N GLU A 133 -31.09 11.16 19.63
CA GLU A 133 -31.10 9.89 18.91
C GLU A 133 -31.25 10.22 17.41
N VAL A 134 -30.12 10.44 16.74
CA VAL A 134 -30.09 10.60 15.28
C VAL A 134 -30.65 9.29 14.70
N PRO A 135 -31.68 9.35 13.82
CA PRO A 135 -32.26 8.16 13.21
C PRO A 135 -31.15 7.33 12.53
N ARG A 136 -30.75 6.22 13.15
CA ARG A 136 -29.62 5.37 12.72
C ARG A 136 -29.86 4.62 11.41
N ASN A 137 -31.05 4.76 10.81
CA ASN A 137 -31.49 3.86 9.75
C ASN A 137 -31.11 4.29 8.33
N ASP A 138 -31.02 5.60 8.04
CA ASP A 138 -30.72 6.09 6.68
C ASP A 138 -29.20 6.22 6.41
N LEU A 139 -28.40 6.32 7.47
CA LEU A 139 -26.93 6.36 7.38
C LEU A 139 -26.29 4.99 7.08
N ARG A 140 -27.05 3.97 6.67
CA ARG A 140 -26.49 2.66 6.29
C ARG A 140 -26.31 2.45 4.78
N ASN A 141 -26.90 3.30 3.93
CA ASN A 141 -27.01 3.01 2.49
C ASN A 141 -26.09 3.81 1.54
N GLU A 142 -25.47 4.91 1.95
CA GLU A 142 -24.48 5.56 1.08
C GLU A 142 -23.20 4.71 1.04
N PRO A 143 -22.64 4.52 -0.17
CA PRO A 143 -21.46 3.71 -0.35
C PRO A 143 -20.20 4.42 0.16
N VAL A 144 -19.31 3.65 0.77
CA VAL A 144 -17.93 4.05 1.00
C VAL A 144 -17.29 4.38 -0.35
N ALA A 145 -16.60 5.51 -0.42
CA ALA A 145 -15.86 5.95 -1.59
C ALA A 145 -14.36 5.69 -1.43
N TRP A 146 -13.81 5.93 -0.23
CA TRP A 146 -12.39 5.75 0.08
C TRP A 146 -12.16 5.53 1.58
N ILE A 147 -10.93 5.14 1.95
CA ILE A 147 -10.51 4.95 3.34
C ILE A 147 -9.26 5.78 3.65
N ALA A 148 -9.21 6.39 4.83
CA ALA A 148 -7.96 6.87 5.44
C ALA A 148 -7.47 5.86 6.47
N VAL A 149 -6.17 5.74 6.59
CA VAL A 149 -5.53 4.89 7.59
C VAL A 149 -4.39 5.64 8.25
N GLU A 150 -4.25 5.43 9.55
CA GLU A 150 -3.11 5.86 10.34
C GLU A 150 -2.59 4.66 11.11
N ALA A 151 -1.28 4.47 11.13
CA ALA A 151 -0.67 3.33 11.78
C ALA A 151 0.53 3.78 12.62
N VAL A 152 0.53 3.40 13.89
CA VAL A 152 1.62 3.68 14.83
C VAL A 152 1.99 2.41 15.58
N ALA A 153 3.28 2.24 15.90
CA ALA A 153 3.68 1.20 16.84
C ALA A 153 2.99 1.44 18.18
N ALA A 154 2.47 0.39 18.79
CA ALA A 154 1.74 0.47 20.05
C ALA A 154 2.17 -0.61 21.02
N GLN A 155 2.03 -0.26 22.29
CA GLN A 155 2.26 -1.12 23.44
C GLN A 155 0.93 -1.29 24.19
N TRP A 156 0.63 -2.50 24.69
CA TRP A 156 -0.65 -2.88 25.27
C TRP A 156 -0.57 -3.50 26.66
N ASP A 157 0.57 -4.06 27.06
CA ASP A 157 0.72 -4.79 28.32
C ASP A 157 1.64 -4.11 29.35
N SER A 158 2.16 -2.92 29.02
CA SER A 158 3.02 -2.09 29.89
C SER A 158 4.40 -2.67 30.19
N ASP A 159 4.91 -3.59 29.36
CA ASP A 159 6.30 -4.04 29.41
C ASP A 159 7.30 -2.97 28.89
N VAL A 160 8.43 -3.35 28.29
CA VAL A 160 9.35 -2.40 27.65
C VAL A 160 9.34 -2.45 26.12
N GLU A 161 8.55 -3.36 25.57
CA GLU A 161 8.52 -3.71 24.16
C GLU A 161 7.30 -3.09 23.49
N PHE A 162 7.24 -3.22 22.18
CA PHE A 162 6.09 -2.82 21.41
C PHE A 162 5.42 -4.09 20.91
N ASP A 163 4.21 -4.34 21.37
CA ASP A 163 3.45 -5.54 21.01
C ASP A 163 3.07 -5.61 19.53
N GLY A 164 2.91 -4.46 18.87
CA GLY A 164 2.44 -4.43 17.49
C GLY A 164 2.13 -3.05 16.95
N ILE A 165 1.18 -3.01 16.02
CA ILE A 165 0.72 -1.78 15.36
C ILE A 165 -0.73 -1.49 15.77
N ARG A 166 -0.99 -0.25 16.19
CA ARG A 166 -2.35 0.30 16.30
C ARG A 166 -2.71 0.95 14.97
N LEU A 167 -3.71 0.38 14.30
CA LEU A 167 -4.27 0.89 13.05
C LEU A 167 -5.59 1.61 13.34
N SER A 168 -5.65 2.90 13.03
CA SER A 168 -6.89 3.67 12.95
C SER A 168 -7.36 3.70 11.50
N ILE A 169 -8.61 3.31 11.24
CA ILE A 169 -9.22 3.35 9.91
C ILE A 169 -10.49 4.18 9.92
N THR A 170 -10.57 5.14 9.00
CA THR A 170 -11.77 5.95 8.76
C THR A 170 -12.24 5.67 7.34
N ALA A 171 -13.51 5.32 7.17
CA ALA A 171 -14.12 5.19 5.86
C ALA A 171 -14.91 6.48 5.55
N TYR A 172 -14.86 6.92 4.30
CA TYR A 172 -15.49 8.17 3.87
C TYR A 172 -16.44 7.94 2.70
N ASP A 173 -17.52 8.71 2.65
CA ASP A 173 -18.41 8.80 1.49
C ASP A 173 -17.82 9.69 0.38
N ARG A 174 -18.62 9.97 -0.66
CA ARG A 174 -18.19 10.79 -1.80
C ARG A 174 -18.07 12.27 -1.44
N GLU A 175 -18.75 12.71 -0.40
CA GLU A 175 -18.77 14.06 0.14
C GLU A 175 -17.64 14.28 1.17
N GLY A 176 -16.85 13.25 1.48
CA GLY A 176 -15.74 13.32 2.43
C GLY A 176 -16.19 13.28 3.90
N ARG A 177 -17.41 12.80 4.18
CA ARG A 177 -17.90 12.62 5.55
C ARG A 177 -17.53 11.22 6.04
N ALA A 178 -17.05 11.14 7.27
CA ALA A 178 -16.73 9.87 7.89
C ALA A 178 -17.99 9.02 8.07
N ARG A 179 -17.89 7.74 7.70
CA ARG A 179 -19.02 6.82 7.68
C ARG A 179 -18.60 5.43 8.19
N PRO A 180 -19.34 4.87 9.16
CA PRO A 180 -19.12 3.49 9.59
C PRO A 180 -19.37 2.51 8.46
N ALA A 181 -18.58 1.43 8.39
CA ALA A 181 -18.72 0.39 7.39
C ALA A 181 -18.62 -1.01 7.99
N ASP A 182 -19.42 -1.95 7.51
CA ASP A 182 -19.26 -3.38 7.81
C ASP A 182 -18.39 -4.03 6.74
N GLY A 183 -17.29 -4.66 7.13
CA GLY A 183 -16.35 -5.23 6.17
C GLY A 183 -15.34 -6.20 6.74
N THR A 184 -14.46 -6.67 5.87
CA THR A 184 -13.28 -7.46 6.23
C THR A 184 -12.03 -6.65 5.93
N LEU A 185 -11.27 -6.34 6.99
CA LEU A 185 -9.96 -5.73 6.92
C LEU A 185 -8.91 -6.82 6.64
N HIS A 186 -8.03 -6.55 5.69
CA HIS A 186 -6.78 -7.24 5.50
C HIS A 186 -5.65 -6.24 5.65
N ALA A 187 -4.62 -6.57 6.42
CA ALA A 187 -3.44 -5.74 6.57
C ALA A 187 -2.19 -6.59 6.36
N GLU A 188 -1.20 -6.05 5.67
CA GLU A 188 0.10 -6.70 5.45
C GLU A 188 1.21 -5.71 5.79
N LEU A 189 2.09 -6.11 6.71
CA LEU A 189 3.27 -5.33 7.06
C LEU A 189 4.46 -5.85 6.27
N TRP A 190 5.11 -4.92 5.58
CA TRP A 190 6.35 -5.15 4.85
C TRP A 190 7.48 -4.36 5.49
N GLY A 191 8.69 -4.90 5.43
CA GLY A 191 9.87 -4.14 5.80
C GLY A 191 11.12 -4.77 5.20
N GLU A 192 12.24 -4.13 5.48
CA GLU A 192 13.51 -4.43 4.83
C GLU A 192 14.42 -5.19 5.80
N ASP A 193 14.87 -6.36 5.35
CA ASP A 193 15.87 -7.17 6.02
C ASP A 193 17.27 -6.80 5.52
N VAL A 194 18.03 -6.11 6.38
CA VAL A 194 19.47 -5.85 6.24
C VAL A 194 20.19 -7.13 6.66
N GLY A 195 20.17 -8.12 5.76
CA GLY A 195 20.85 -9.38 5.99
C GLY A 195 22.35 -9.21 6.25
N THR A 196 23.05 -10.33 6.45
CA THR A 196 24.52 -10.34 6.39
C THR A 196 24.99 -9.74 5.05
N PRO A 197 26.16 -9.07 5.00
CA PRO A 197 26.61 -8.25 3.86
C PRO A 197 26.71 -8.97 2.50
N HIS A 198 26.52 -10.30 2.46
CA HIS A 198 26.48 -11.10 1.25
C HIS A 198 25.06 -11.43 0.74
N ARG A 199 24.01 -11.02 1.46
CA ARG A 199 22.62 -11.19 1.05
C ARG A 199 22.09 -9.83 0.63
N ALA A 200 21.69 -9.70 -0.65
CA ALA A 200 21.01 -8.51 -1.14
C ALA A 200 19.83 -8.15 -0.22
N GLU A 201 19.63 -6.85 0.06
CA GLU A 201 18.51 -6.34 0.84
C GLU A 201 17.20 -6.96 0.34
N ARG A 202 16.43 -7.54 1.25
CA ARG A 202 15.16 -8.19 0.92
C ARG A 202 14.03 -7.41 1.56
N ILE A 203 13.16 -6.85 0.73
CA ILE A 203 11.83 -6.45 1.18
C ILE A 203 11.05 -7.73 1.43
N ALA A 204 10.65 -7.95 2.67
CA ALA A 204 9.94 -9.14 3.11
C ALA A 204 8.65 -8.76 3.83
N ARG A 205 7.65 -9.63 3.73
CA ARG A 205 6.42 -9.53 4.52
C ARG A 205 6.70 -10.01 5.93
N ILE A 206 6.50 -9.14 6.91
CA ILE A 206 6.78 -9.33 8.34
C ILE A 206 5.53 -9.84 9.07
N GLY A 207 4.34 -9.41 8.63
CA GLY A 207 3.08 -9.82 9.23
C GLY A 207 1.90 -9.71 8.27
N SER A 208 0.85 -10.48 8.54
CA SER A 208 -0.41 -10.42 7.81
C SER A 208 -1.59 -10.67 8.75
N TRP A 209 -2.57 -9.78 8.72
CA TRP A 209 -3.77 -9.85 9.56
C TRP A 209 -5.02 -9.83 8.71
N GLN A 210 -6.05 -10.51 9.20
CA GLN A 210 -7.40 -10.46 8.64
C GLN A 210 -8.39 -10.36 9.79
N GLN A 211 -9.20 -9.31 9.80
CA GLN A 211 -10.16 -9.04 10.87
C GLN A 211 -11.47 -8.52 10.29
N ARG A 212 -12.59 -8.97 10.86
CA ARG A 212 -13.90 -8.39 10.56
C ARG A 212 -14.04 -7.06 11.30
N ILE A 213 -14.41 -6.01 10.58
CA ILE A 213 -14.78 -4.71 11.15
C ILE A 213 -16.29 -4.56 11.01
N ARG A 214 -16.95 -4.17 12.09
CA ARG A 214 -18.37 -3.84 12.13
C ARG A 214 -18.56 -2.33 12.16
N ALA A 215 -19.70 -1.86 11.69
CA ALA A 215 -20.06 -0.44 11.81
C ALA A 215 -19.96 0.07 13.27
N ASP A 216 -20.31 -0.77 14.26
CA ASP A 216 -20.24 -0.42 15.68
C ASP A 216 -18.80 -0.31 16.22
N ASP A 217 -17.80 -0.78 15.48
CA ASP A 217 -16.38 -0.65 15.87
C ASP A 217 -15.85 0.77 15.59
N PHE A 218 -16.55 1.56 14.75
CA PHE A 218 -16.20 2.95 14.48
C PHE A 218 -16.63 3.86 15.63
N ARG A 219 -15.66 4.24 16.46
CA ARG A 219 -15.85 5.18 17.57
C ARG A 219 -15.22 6.51 17.19
N GLN A 220 -15.97 7.61 17.34
CA GLN A 220 -15.49 8.94 16.95
C GLN A 220 -14.89 8.92 15.53
N GLU A 221 -15.67 8.42 14.58
CA GLU A 221 -15.34 8.36 13.14
C GLU A 221 -14.34 7.27 12.70
N ALA A 222 -13.53 6.71 13.60
CA ALA A 222 -12.53 5.70 13.25
C ALA A 222 -12.76 4.35 13.95
N ALA A 223 -12.47 3.25 13.26
CA ALA A 223 -12.30 1.95 13.89
C ALA A 223 -10.82 1.76 14.28
N VAL A 224 -10.57 1.30 15.50
CA VAL A 224 -9.20 1.05 15.99
C VAL A 224 -8.96 -0.45 16.04
N VAL A 225 -7.94 -0.90 15.32
CA VAL A 225 -7.55 -2.31 15.19
C VAL A 225 -6.16 -2.53 15.75
N ARG A 226 -6.00 -3.60 16.54
CA ARG A 226 -4.72 -4.03 17.09
C ARG A 226 -4.12 -5.10 16.19
N LEU A 227 -2.90 -4.87 15.72
CA LEU A 227 -2.17 -5.76 14.82
C LEU A 227 -0.92 -6.27 15.55
N PRO A 228 -1.02 -7.34 16.36
CA PRO A 228 0.11 -7.88 17.11
C PRO A 228 1.22 -8.32 16.15
N PHE A 229 2.48 -8.06 16.49
CA PHE A 229 3.59 -8.65 15.74
C PHE A 229 3.47 -10.19 15.76
N GLN A 230 3.82 -10.80 14.64
CA GLN A 230 3.63 -12.24 14.42
C GLN A 230 4.96 -12.97 14.48
N ALA A 231 5.48 -13.41 13.33
CA ALA A 231 6.66 -14.26 13.25
C ALA A 231 7.98 -13.52 13.56
N VAL A 232 8.00 -12.21 13.40
CA VAL A 232 9.18 -11.37 13.60
C VAL A 232 8.83 -10.23 14.53
N HIS A 233 9.58 -10.13 15.61
CA HIS A 233 9.44 -9.06 16.58
C HIS A 233 10.53 -8.00 16.36
N PRO A 234 10.17 -6.78 15.91
CA PRO A 234 11.15 -5.79 15.45
C PRO A 234 12.19 -5.38 16.50
N GLU A 235 11.84 -5.42 17.79
CA GLU A 235 12.77 -5.08 18.89
C GLU A 235 13.87 -6.14 19.08
N PHE A 236 13.62 -7.40 18.71
CA PHE A 236 14.60 -8.49 18.82
C PHE A 236 15.32 -8.78 17.49
N GLU A 237 14.62 -8.59 16.36
CA GLU A 237 15.18 -8.84 15.04
C GLU A 237 16.03 -7.65 14.58
N ARG A 238 17.35 -7.85 14.62
CA ARG A 238 18.32 -6.77 14.35
C ARG A 238 18.56 -6.56 12.88
N SER A 239 18.39 -7.61 12.08
CA SER A 239 18.53 -7.49 10.64
C SER A 239 17.38 -6.66 10.06
N LEU A 240 16.24 -6.58 10.75
CA LEU A 240 15.13 -5.75 10.33
C LEU A 240 15.42 -4.26 10.49
N ARG A 241 15.20 -3.46 9.44
CA ARG A 241 15.21 -1.99 9.49
C ARG A 241 14.14 -1.46 10.47
N PRO A 242 14.35 -0.28 11.08
CA PRO A 242 13.38 0.29 12.02
C PRO A 242 12.09 0.80 11.36
N TYR A 243 11.99 0.78 10.03
CA TYR A 243 10.83 1.26 9.30
C TYR A 243 10.20 0.15 8.45
N GLY A 244 8.88 0.20 8.33
CA GLY A 244 8.10 -0.66 7.47
C GLY A 244 6.99 0.09 6.74
N THR A 245 6.31 -0.62 5.86
CA THR A 245 5.15 -0.15 5.11
C THR A 245 3.99 -1.08 5.40
N LEU A 246 2.86 -0.54 5.87
CA LEU A 246 1.64 -1.30 6.08
C LEU A 246 0.71 -1.06 4.89
N HIS A 247 0.36 -2.13 4.19
CA HIS A 247 -0.68 -2.12 3.18
C HIS A 247 -1.99 -2.59 3.80
N VAL A 248 -3.05 -1.79 3.64
CA VAL A 248 -4.36 -2.02 4.25
C VAL A 248 -5.42 -2.10 3.18
N ARG A 249 -6.29 -3.10 3.29
CA ARG A 249 -7.39 -3.35 2.37
C ARG A 249 -8.68 -3.62 3.13
N LEU A 250 -9.69 -2.80 2.94
CA LEU A 250 -11.03 -2.98 3.50
C LEU A 250 -11.99 -3.46 2.41
N SER A 251 -12.55 -4.66 2.57
CA SER A 251 -13.58 -5.20 1.68
C SER A 251 -14.96 -5.04 2.30
N VAL A 252 -15.80 -4.21 1.69
CA VAL A 252 -17.16 -3.89 2.15
C VAL A 252 -18.16 -4.59 1.21
N PRO A 253 -18.94 -5.57 1.71
CA PRO A 253 -19.91 -6.30 0.88
C PRO A 253 -20.88 -5.36 0.15
N GLY A 254 -21.03 -5.57 -1.16
CA GLY A 254 -21.92 -4.75 -2.01
C GLY A 254 -21.38 -3.37 -2.39
N GLN A 255 -20.30 -2.89 -1.76
CA GLN A 255 -19.72 -1.56 -2.04
C GLN A 255 -18.35 -1.64 -2.73
N GLY A 256 -17.57 -2.70 -2.44
CA GLY A 256 -16.30 -2.97 -3.12
C GLY A 256 -15.12 -3.16 -2.16
N THR A 257 -13.92 -2.91 -2.69
CA THR A 257 -12.67 -3.04 -1.94
C THR A 257 -11.91 -1.73 -2.02
N PHE A 258 -11.46 -1.25 -0.87
CA PHE A 258 -10.74 0.00 -0.69
C PHE A 258 -9.34 -0.31 -0.15
N GLU A 259 -8.33 0.32 -0.71
CA GLU A 259 -6.93 0.06 -0.39
C GLU A 259 -6.25 1.37 0.01
N SER A 260 -5.34 1.29 0.97
CA SER A 260 -4.49 2.40 1.37
C SER A 260 -3.19 1.87 1.99
N SER A 261 -2.14 2.67 1.94
CA SER A 261 -0.83 2.31 2.46
C SER A 261 -0.33 3.38 3.42
N VAL A 262 0.26 2.96 4.52
CA VAL A 262 1.03 3.83 5.43
C VAL A 262 2.50 3.47 5.27
N GLU A 263 3.26 4.42 4.74
CA GLU A 263 4.71 4.30 4.58
C GLU A 263 5.44 4.78 5.84
N MET A 264 6.70 4.37 5.99
CA MET A 264 7.60 4.84 7.05
C MET A 264 7.08 4.62 8.48
N ILE A 265 6.32 3.54 8.71
CA ILE A 265 5.90 3.16 10.06
C ILE A 265 7.14 2.77 10.82
N ARG A 266 7.39 3.47 11.92
CA ARG A 266 8.51 3.17 12.79
C ARG A 266 8.18 1.95 13.65
N LEU A 267 8.71 0.80 13.27
CA LEU A 267 8.51 -0.50 13.92
C LEU A 267 9.20 -0.59 15.29
N ARG A 268 10.25 0.22 15.48
CA ARG A 268 10.96 0.40 16.74
C ARG A 268 11.05 1.88 17.08
N PRO A 269 10.41 2.36 18.16
CA PRO A 269 10.50 3.77 18.53
C PRO A 269 11.96 4.20 18.71
N TYR A 270 12.18 5.48 18.48
CA TYR A 270 13.48 6.07 18.72
C TYR A 270 13.78 6.10 20.22
N SER A 271 14.94 5.58 20.61
CA SER A 271 15.45 5.74 21.97
C SER A 271 16.96 5.90 21.89
N ALA A 272 17.45 7.11 22.15
CA ALA A 272 18.89 7.39 22.04
C ALA A 272 19.73 6.47 22.93
N ALA A 273 19.22 6.10 24.11
CA ALA A 273 19.92 5.22 25.04
C ALA A 273 19.95 3.77 24.53
N ARG A 274 18.81 3.24 24.07
CA ARG A 274 18.74 1.87 23.51
C ARG A 274 19.47 1.74 22.18
N ASP A 275 19.37 2.74 21.30
CA ASP A 275 20.06 2.77 20.02
C ASP A 275 21.59 2.80 20.23
N ARG A 276 22.09 3.60 21.18
CA ARG A 276 23.51 3.58 21.56
C ARG A 276 23.93 2.25 22.17
N LEU A 277 23.13 1.67 23.07
CA LEU A 277 23.41 0.37 23.66
C LEU A 277 23.46 -0.73 22.58
N GLN A 278 22.57 -0.68 21.60
CA GLN A 278 22.54 -1.61 20.47
C GLN A 278 23.79 -1.46 19.60
N MET A 279 24.25 -0.24 19.34
CA MET A 279 25.49 0.01 18.61
C MET A 279 26.73 -0.44 19.40
N ALA A 280 26.78 -0.20 20.71
CA ALA A 280 27.96 -0.46 21.53
C ALA A 280 28.09 -1.92 21.99
N ALA A 281 26.98 -2.53 22.41
CA ALA A 281 26.95 -3.84 23.05
C ALA A 281 26.22 -4.89 22.23
N GLY A 282 25.62 -4.52 21.09
CA GLY A 282 24.80 -5.45 20.31
C GLY A 282 23.66 -6.01 21.15
N ARG A 283 22.96 -5.17 21.93
CA ARG A 283 21.69 -5.51 22.61
C ARG A 283 20.89 -4.24 22.78
N ARG A 284 19.56 -4.34 22.72
CA ARG A 284 18.68 -3.17 22.77
C ARG A 284 18.14 -2.89 24.18
N PHE A 285 17.99 -3.93 24.98
CA PHE A 285 17.46 -3.86 26.35
C PHE A 285 18.57 -3.72 27.38
N PHE A 286 18.27 -3.01 28.46
CA PHE A 286 19.13 -2.84 29.62
C PHE A 286 19.11 -4.08 30.51
N GLU A 287 20.14 -4.22 31.33
CA GLU A 287 20.18 -5.26 32.35
C GLU A 287 19.10 -5.02 33.39
N GLY A 288 18.19 -5.98 33.57
CA GLY A 288 17.07 -5.91 34.51
C GLY A 288 15.72 -5.51 33.90
N GLU A 289 15.66 -5.15 32.61
CA GLU A 289 14.38 -5.02 31.91
C GLU A 289 13.73 -6.41 31.76
N THR A 290 12.39 -6.46 31.91
CA THR A 290 11.62 -7.69 31.71
C THR A 290 11.16 -7.71 30.26
N THR A 291 11.54 -8.75 29.53
CA THR A 291 11.24 -8.95 28.11
C THR A 291 10.47 -10.24 27.90
N ASP A 292 9.61 -10.28 26.89
CA ASP A 292 8.72 -11.41 26.64
C ASP A 292 9.44 -12.63 26.04
N ASP A 293 10.53 -12.41 25.28
CA ASP A 293 11.30 -13.50 24.64
C ASP A 293 12.11 -14.33 25.66
N GLY A 294 12.23 -13.90 26.92
CA GLY A 294 13.06 -14.56 27.93
C GLY A 294 14.56 -14.67 27.58
N ARG A 295 14.96 -14.21 26.38
CA ARG A 295 16.32 -14.11 25.89
C ARG A 295 16.93 -12.83 26.44
N ARG A 296 17.92 -12.99 27.31
CA ARG A 296 18.76 -11.92 27.85
C ARG A 296 20.02 -11.74 27.00
#